data_AF-A0A0S7X720-F1
#
_entry.id   AF-A0A0S7X720-F1
#
_cell.length_a   1.000
_cell.length_b   1.000
_cell.length_c   1.000
_cell.angle_alpha   90.00
_cell.angle_beta   90.00
_cell.angle_gamma   90.00
#
_symmetry.space_group_name_H-M   'P 1'
#
loop_
_entity.id
_entity.type
_entity.pdbx_description
1 polymer ?
#
loop_
_entity_poly.entity_id
_entity_poly.type
_entity_poly.pdbx_seq_one_letter_code
_entity_poly.pdbx_strand_id
1 'polypeptide(L)'
;MRRGEPDYLLHTSALENVFKTHPMRFPIMGYPALLSRIKREDVEAYYKGTHNPANMVLVVVGDFEEEKVLRLISAGFEHAERRVLPAVEFASEPPQSGLRRREIEAPVSVAYLRMDFRTISLFHKDLYPLDVTSYILSHGASSRLVRRIRDELKLVSEIHTWSITPPYDAGYFAVYAVLDPKKLPEAEQAILQEIYALQEDLVSEEELAKAKAQMAAELFYETETATGQARVLTSDMLSSHNPNFSKFYVENIQKVKRAELRRAAQTYFRPGSLSITVLKPQGLALAAQAVAPPEEISKVKRILLPGGTRVLLKRIPDISTVSIQAYFLGGVRFERENEAGLSRLTAQMLLKGTKKRSAVEIAQALEARGGEISASSGNNTFYLSVRVLEEDFPLGVEILADCIKNPTFPQEELEKVRQRTLTTLAAQKDDVFAQGLRFFRQNFFKESPYKKDPLGIEETVASFTRQDLISFYSRYTHPANTVVAIFGDIDLSRAEEAVREILGDFAGK
;
A
#
# COMPACT_ATOMS: atom_id res chain seq x y z
N MET A 1 16.54 17.82 -28.09
CA MET A 1 16.43 16.80 -29.16
C MET A 1 16.55 15.39 -28.54
N ARG A 2 15.63 14.98 -27.64
CA ARG A 2 15.65 13.66 -26.93
C ARG A 2 14.28 12.95 -26.85
N ARG A 3 13.21 13.53 -27.40
CA ARG A 3 11.83 13.04 -27.21
C ARG A 3 11.52 11.74 -27.97
N GLY A 4 12.38 11.38 -28.93
CA GLY A 4 12.34 10.09 -29.64
C GLY A 4 13.21 9.01 -28.99
N GLU A 5 13.96 9.33 -27.93
CA GLU A 5 14.72 8.32 -27.19
C GLU A 5 13.74 7.50 -26.34
N PRO A 6 13.67 6.16 -26.54
CA PRO A 6 12.75 5.28 -25.83
C PRO A 6 12.81 5.44 -24.31
N ASP A 7 14.01 5.62 -23.75
CA ASP A 7 14.22 5.76 -22.31
C ASP A 7 13.57 7.01 -21.73
N TYR A 8 13.61 8.14 -22.44
CA TYR A 8 12.96 9.36 -21.98
C TYR A 8 11.44 9.21 -21.93
N LEU A 9 10.86 8.60 -22.96
CA LEU A 9 9.42 8.36 -23.04
C LEU A 9 8.95 7.36 -21.97
N LEU A 10 9.72 6.29 -21.75
CA LEU A 10 9.47 5.34 -20.67
C LEU A 10 9.58 6.02 -19.30
N HIS A 11 10.66 6.74 -19.05
CA HIS A 11 10.94 7.38 -17.78
C HIS A 11 9.84 8.36 -17.37
N THR A 12 9.48 9.28 -18.28
CA THR A 12 8.44 10.29 -18.02
C THR A 12 7.06 9.63 -17.80
N SER A 13 6.72 8.63 -18.61
CA SER A 13 5.44 7.93 -18.48
C SER A 13 5.35 7.09 -17.21
N ALA A 14 6.47 6.56 -16.74
CA ALA A 14 6.55 5.83 -15.47
C ALA A 14 6.40 6.76 -14.26
N LEU A 15 7.03 7.94 -14.28
CA LEU A 15 6.83 8.93 -13.22
C LEU A 15 5.37 9.41 -13.14
N GLU A 16 4.69 9.62 -14.28
CA GLU A 16 3.24 9.90 -14.29
C GLU A 16 2.37 8.72 -13.81
N ASN A 17 2.88 7.49 -13.93
CA ASN A 17 2.19 6.30 -13.43
C ASN A 17 2.32 6.22 -11.89
N VAL A 18 3.52 6.47 -11.37
CA VAL A 18 3.87 6.47 -9.94
C VAL A 18 3.23 7.64 -9.19
N PHE A 19 3.31 8.86 -9.74
CA PHE A 19 2.88 10.10 -9.11
C PHE A 19 1.65 10.70 -9.79
N LYS A 20 0.58 10.95 -9.03
CA LYS A 20 -0.68 11.52 -9.49
C LYS A 20 -0.75 13.03 -9.25
N THR A 21 -0.27 13.49 -8.10
CA THR A 21 -0.34 14.90 -7.72
C THR A 21 1.04 15.52 -7.53
N HIS A 22 2.04 14.73 -7.13
CA HIS A 22 3.36 15.24 -6.81
C HIS A 22 4.11 15.76 -8.06
N PRO A 23 4.82 16.91 -8.00
CA PRO A 23 5.52 17.49 -9.15
C PRO A 23 6.61 16.63 -9.79
N MET A 24 7.08 15.59 -9.10
CA MET A 24 7.99 14.59 -9.69
C MET A 24 7.41 13.90 -10.93
N ARG A 25 6.10 13.97 -11.16
CA ARG A 25 5.48 13.50 -12.41
C ARG A 25 5.88 14.33 -13.64
N PHE A 26 6.36 15.55 -13.46
CA PHE A 26 6.63 16.45 -14.57
C PHE A 26 8.01 16.17 -15.19
N PRO A 27 8.11 16.17 -16.53
CA PRO A 27 9.39 16.06 -17.21
C PRO A 27 10.27 17.27 -16.92
N ILE A 28 11.56 17.05 -16.65
CA ILE A 28 12.55 18.12 -16.43
C ILE A 28 12.62 19.07 -17.63
N MET A 29 12.51 18.56 -18.86
CA MET A 29 12.52 19.38 -20.07
C MET A 29 11.19 20.13 -20.31
N GLY A 30 10.18 19.92 -19.47
CA GLY A 30 8.85 20.50 -19.65
C GLY A 30 8.06 19.93 -20.84
N TYR A 31 6.92 20.56 -21.12
CA TYR A 31 6.01 20.18 -22.19
C TYR A 31 6.12 21.16 -23.36
N PRO A 32 6.26 20.70 -24.62
CA PRO A 32 6.44 21.61 -25.77
C PRO A 32 5.33 22.66 -25.92
N ALA A 33 4.08 22.29 -25.65
CA ALA A 33 2.94 23.21 -25.70
C ALA A 33 3.00 24.33 -24.63
N LEU A 34 3.71 24.09 -23.52
CA LEU A 34 3.99 25.12 -22.52
C LEU A 34 5.22 25.93 -22.92
N LEU A 35 6.29 25.27 -23.38
CA LEU A 35 7.52 25.95 -23.82
C LEU A 35 7.23 26.97 -24.93
N SER A 36 6.33 26.67 -25.87
CA SER A 36 5.94 27.60 -26.94
C SER A 36 5.18 28.84 -26.46
N ARG A 37 4.75 28.86 -25.18
CA ARG A 37 4.03 29.97 -24.55
C ARG A 37 4.89 30.75 -23.56
N ILE A 38 6.05 30.22 -23.18
CA ILE A 38 6.99 30.89 -22.28
C ILE A 38 7.52 32.14 -22.99
N LYS A 39 7.39 33.28 -22.32
CA LYS A 39 7.92 34.56 -22.79
C LYS A 39 9.24 34.88 -22.11
N ARG A 40 9.95 35.87 -22.65
CA ARG A 40 11.19 36.37 -22.05
C ARG A 40 10.96 36.82 -20.60
N GLU A 41 9.84 37.49 -20.33
CA GLU A 41 9.51 38.02 -19.01
C GLU A 41 9.34 36.89 -17.97
N ASP A 42 8.82 35.73 -18.39
CA ASP A 42 8.67 34.56 -17.51
C ASP A 42 10.05 34.00 -17.11
N VAL A 43 10.98 33.93 -18.06
CA VAL A 43 12.36 33.47 -17.81
C VAL A 43 13.09 34.45 -16.90
N GLU A 44 12.95 35.76 -17.15
CA GLU A 44 13.55 36.79 -16.29
C GLU A 44 12.98 36.77 -14.88
N ALA A 45 11.66 36.60 -14.74
CA ALA A 45 11.02 36.47 -13.43
C ALA A 45 11.51 35.23 -12.69
N TYR A 46 11.60 34.08 -13.38
CA TYR A 46 12.14 32.85 -12.80
C TYR A 46 13.59 33.03 -12.35
N TYR A 47 14.46 33.58 -13.20
CA TYR A 47 15.85 33.87 -12.88
C TYR A 47 15.96 34.79 -11.65
N LYS A 48 15.27 35.93 -11.64
CA LYS A 48 15.28 36.89 -10.51
C LYS A 48 14.73 36.31 -9.21
N GLY A 49 13.81 35.34 -9.30
CA GLY A 49 13.22 34.67 -8.14
C GLY A 49 14.07 33.54 -7.57
N THR A 50 14.84 32.84 -8.41
CA THR A 50 15.53 31.60 -8.02
C THR A 50 17.05 31.72 -7.98
N HIS A 51 17.67 32.59 -8.78
CA HIS A 51 19.13 32.73 -8.86
C HIS A 51 19.60 33.89 -7.98
N ASN A 52 19.64 33.64 -6.67
CA ASN A 52 20.18 34.58 -5.69
C ASN A 52 21.10 33.84 -4.68
N PRO A 53 21.99 34.54 -3.96
CA PRO A 53 22.97 33.90 -3.07
C PRO A 53 22.37 33.01 -1.98
N ALA A 54 21.11 33.20 -1.59
CA ALA A 54 20.44 32.32 -0.62
C ALA A 54 20.03 30.96 -1.18
N ASN A 55 20.04 30.77 -2.51
CA ASN A 55 19.62 29.55 -3.22
C ASN A 55 20.78 28.89 -4.00
N MET A 56 22.01 29.12 -3.59
CA MET A 56 23.19 28.65 -4.29
C MET A 56 24.20 28.09 -3.30
N VAL A 57 24.87 27.02 -3.69
CA VAL A 57 26.05 26.51 -3.02
C VAL A 57 27.22 26.66 -4.00
N LEU A 58 28.24 27.41 -3.61
CA LEU A 58 29.49 27.52 -4.36
C LEU A 58 30.54 26.67 -3.67
N VAL A 59 31.11 25.71 -4.40
CA VAL A 59 32.16 24.82 -3.91
C VAL A 59 33.42 25.05 -4.73
N VAL A 60 34.54 25.26 -4.05
CA VAL A 60 35.88 25.40 -4.66
C VAL A 60 36.77 24.31 -4.09
N VAL A 61 37.32 23.45 -4.96
CA VAL A 61 38.25 22.38 -4.59
C VAL A 61 39.47 22.45 -5.48
N GLY A 62 40.65 22.45 -4.89
CA GLY A 62 41.92 22.53 -5.59
C GLY A 62 43.04 23.00 -4.67
N ASP A 63 44.22 23.24 -5.24
CA ASP A 63 45.36 23.81 -4.55
C ASP A 63 45.36 25.34 -4.74
N PHE A 64 44.91 26.08 -3.72
CA PHE A 64 44.78 27.54 -3.77
C PHE A 64 44.97 28.17 -2.39
N GLU A 65 45.33 29.45 -2.38
CA GLU A 65 45.36 30.26 -1.15
C GLU A 65 43.95 30.73 -0.78
N GLU A 66 43.45 30.28 0.37
CA GLU A 66 42.08 30.53 0.84
C GLU A 66 41.71 32.03 0.83
N GLU A 67 42.56 32.89 1.41
CA GLU A 67 42.29 34.34 1.49
C GLU A 67 42.20 35.02 0.11
N LYS A 68 42.92 34.51 -0.90
CA LYS A 68 42.84 35.06 -2.27
C LYS A 68 41.51 34.69 -2.91
N VAL A 69 41.10 33.44 -2.78
CA VAL A 69 39.82 32.94 -3.33
C VAL A 69 38.63 33.61 -2.65
N LEU A 70 38.65 33.73 -1.31
CA LEU A 70 37.60 34.41 -0.57
C LEU A 70 37.47 35.87 -1.00
N ARG A 71 38.58 36.60 -1.18
CA ARG A 71 38.53 37.97 -1.71
C ARG A 71 37.92 38.05 -3.11
N LEU A 72 38.27 37.14 -4.01
CA LEU A 72 37.70 37.09 -5.36
C LEU A 72 36.20 36.81 -5.34
N ILE A 73 35.75 35.85 -4.52
CA ILE A 73 34.34 35.52 -4.36
C ILE A 73 33.59 36.70 -3.75
N SER A 74 34.10 37.28 -2.65
CA SER A 74 33.47 38.44 -2.01
C SER A 74 33.33 39.63 -2.97
N ALA A 75 34.36 39.93 -3.76
CA ALA A 75 34.28 40.99 -4.77
C ALA A 75 33.26 40.66 -5.87
N GLY A 76 33.20 39.39 -6.33
CA GLY A 76 32.24 38.97 -7.36
C GLY A 76 30.77 39.01 -6.91
N PHE A 77 30.51 38.86 -5.60
CA PHE A 77 29.16 38.87 -5.02
C PHE A 77 28.83 40.15 -4.23
N GLU A 78 29.67 41.18 -4.27
CA GLU A 78 29.50 42.42 -3.48
C GLU A 78 28.13 43.08 -3.67
N HIS A 79 27.60 43.05 -4.90
CA HIS A 79 26.31 43.64 -5.24
C HIS A 79 25.16 42.61 -5.32
N ALA A 80 25.39 41.38 -4.84
CA ALA A 80 24.37 40.34 -4.91
C ALA A 80 23.35 40.48 -3.78
N GLU A 81 22.08 40.64 -4.14
CA GLU A 81 21.00 40.75 -3.17
C GLU A 81 20.58 39.38 -2.62
N ARG A 82 20.65 39.21 -1.30
CA ARG A 82 20.08 38.04 -0.62
C ARG A 82 18.56 38.16 -0.57
N ARG A 83 17.83 37.14 -1.07
CA ARG A 83 16.37 37.09 -1.01
C ARG A 83 15.91 35.79 -0.39
N VAL A 84 14.87 35.85 0.45
CA VAL A 84 14.24 34.64 1.00
C VAL A 84 13.52 33.92 -0.12
N LEU A 85 13.80 32.63 -0.29
CA LEU A 85 13.05 31.80 -1.21
C LEU A 85 11.66 31.54 -0.64
N PRO A 86 10.60 31.64 -1.47
CA PRO A 86 9.29 31.17 -1.04
C PRO A 86 9.38 29.67 -0.76
N ALA A 87 8.85 29.24 0.39
CA ALA A 87 8.69 27.83 0.70
C ALA A 87 7.78 27.20 -0.37
N VAL A 88 8.24 26.11 -0.99
CA VAL A 88 7.43 25.35 -1.92
C VAL A 88 6.81 24.20 -1.15
N GLU A 89 5.51 24.31 -0.87
CA GLU A 89 4.75 23.21 -0.29
C GLU A 89 4.23 22.31 -1.41
N PHE A 90 4.54 21.02 -1.32
CA PHE A 90 4.00 20.01 -2.21
C PHE A 90 2.82 19.32 -1.53
N ALA A 91 1.73 19.13 -2.27
CA ALA A 91 0.68 18.23 -1.83
C ALA A 91 1.27 16.81 -1.70
N SER A 92 1.03 16.16 -0.56
CA SER A 92 1.49 14.79 -0.36
C SER A 92 0.87 13.87 -1.42
N GLU A 93 1.69 12.98 -1.97
CA GLU A 93 1.20 11.99 -2.93
C GLU A 93 0.26 11.00 -2.22
N PRO A 94 -0.97 10.78 -2.73
CA PRO A 94 -1.91 9.85 -2.11
C PRO A 94 -1.33 8.42 -2.08
N PRO A 95 -1.56 7.65 -1.00
CA PRO A 95 -1.13 6.26 -0.93
C PRO A 95 -1.66 5.44 -2.11
N GLN A 96 -0.78 4.62 -2.69
CA GLN A 96 -1.18 3.64 -3.70
C GLN A 96 -1.83 2.42 -3.04
N SER A 97 -3.03 2.06 -3.48
CA SER A 97 -3.84 0.97 -2.90
C SER A 97 -3.90 -0.31 -3.76
N GLY A 98 -3.20 -0.34 -4.90
CA GLY A 98 -3.20 -1.47 -5.82
C GLY A 98 -2.21 -1.29 -6.97
N LEU A 99 -1.96 -2.36 -7.72
CA LEU A 99 -1.11 -2.37 -8.91
C LEU A 99 -1.57 -1.30 -9.91
N ARG A 100 -0.63 -0.53 -10.45
CA ARG A 100 -0.87 0.39 -11.56
C ARG A 100 -0.10 -0.08 -12.78
N ARG A 101 -0.77 -0.23 -13.93
CA ARG A 101 -0.12 -0.63 -15.18
C ARG A 101 -0.35 0.42 -16.27
N ARG A 102 0.71 0.76 -17.01
CA ARG A 102 0.65 1.62 -18.19
C ARG A 102 1.44 0.99 -19.32
N GLU A 103 0.86 0.96 -20.51
CA GLU A 103 1.53 0.50 -21.73
C GLU A 103 1.53 1.63 -22.77
N ILE A 104 2.64 1.79 -23.48
CA ILE A 104 2.88 2.85 -24.45
C ILE A 104 3.45 2.20 -25.70
N GLU A 105 2.88 2.54 -26.86
CA GLU A 105 3.42 2.12 -28.15
C GLU A 105 4.33 3.18 -28.73
N ALA A 106 5.48 2.76 -29.25
CA ALA A 106 6.48 3.63 -29.86
C ALA A 106 7.13 2.92 -31.07
N PRO A 107 7.73 3.68 -32.01
CA PRO A 107 8.48 3.09 -33.13
C PRO A 107 9.82 2.51 -32.65
N VAL A 108 9.76 1.45 -31.86
CA VAL A 108 10.89 0.72 -31.29
C VAL A 108 10.86 -0.75 -31.72
N SER A 109 12.00 -1.42 -31.72
CA SER A 109 12.12 -2.86 -32.06
C SER A 109 12.08 -3.78 -30.84
N VAL A 110 12.45 -3.26 -29.66
CA VAL A 110 12.47 -3.97 -28.37
C VAL A 110 11.49 -3.36 -27.39
N ALA A 111 11.08 -4.13 -26.38
CA ALA A 111 10.29 -3.62 -25.28
C ALA A 111 11.19 -3.10 -24.15
N TYR A 112 10.74 -2.03 -23.50
CA TYR A 112 11.36 -1.46 -22.31
C TYR A 112 10.35 -1.57 -21.17
N LEU A 113 10.79 -2.13 -20.04
CA LEU A 113 9.99 -2.40 -18.87
C LEU A 113 10.54 -1.59 -17.71
N ARG A 114 9.64 -0.93 -16.97
CA ARG A 114 9.95 -0.30 -15.70
C ARG A 114 8.97 -0.72 -14.63
N MET A 115 9.49 -1.16 -13.48
CA MET A 115 8.72 -1.49 -12.28
C MET A 115 9.16 -0.58 -11.14
N ASP A 116 8.22 0.15 -10.56
CA ASP A 116 8.49 1.15 -9.53
C ASP A 116 7.71 0.86 -8.25
N PHE A 117 8.38 0.99 -7.10
CA PHE A 117 7.79 0.94 -5.77
C PHE A 117 7.99 2.27 -5.06
N ARG A 118 6.93 2.85 -4.47
CA ARG A 118 7.08 4.03 -3.60
C ARG A 118 7.86 3.66 -2.33
N THR A 119 8.83 4.50 -1.95
CA THR A 119 9.72 4.23 -0.81
C THR A 119 9.74 5.40 0.18
N ILE A 120 10.88 6.07 0.34
CA ILE A 120 11.22 6.95 1.46
C ILE A 120 11.98 8.18 0.98
N SER A 121 12.10 9.18 1.85
CA SER A 121 12.93 10.36 1.62
C SER A 121 14.36 10.14 2.12
N LEU A 122 15.26 11.05 1.76
CA LEU A 122 16.69 11.00 2.12
C LEU A 122 16.96 10.81 3.62
N PHE A 123 16.11 11.37 4.48
CA PHE A 123 16.33 11.38 5.93
C PHE A 123 15.76 10.16 6.65
N HIS A 124 15.15 9.23 5.93
CA HIS A 124 14.60 8.02 6.52
C HIS A 124 15.69 6.97 6.76
N LYS A 125 15.64 6.29 7.91
CA LYS A 125 16.61 5.23 8.28
C LYS A 125 16.73 4.09 7.26
N ASP A 126 15.68 3.87 6.46
CA ASP A 126 15.62 2.81 5.45
C ASP A 126 16.24 3.20 4.10
N LEU A 127 16.83 4.41 3.99
CA LEU A 127 17.72 4.80 2.89
C LEU A 127 18.78 3.72 2.62
N TYR A 128 19.58 3.40 3.64
CA TYR A 128 20.72 2.51 3.52
C TYR A 128 20.33 1.08 3.08
N PRO A 129 19.36 0.39 3.71
CA PRO A 129 18.97 -0.94 3.26
C PRO A 129 18.35 -0.96 1.85
N LEU A 130 17.64 0.08 1.42
CA LEU A 130 17.09 0.14 0.06
C LEU A 130 18.20 0.29 -0.99
N ASP A 131 19.18 1.15 -0.74
CA ASP A 131 20.29 1.37 -1.67
C ASP A 131 21.18 0.13 -1.75
N VAL A 132 21.50 -0.50 -0.61
CA VAL A 132 22.24 -1.79 -0.57
C VAL A 132 21.48 -2.88 -1.34
N THR A 133 20.15 -2.92 -1.23
CA THR A 133 19.32 -3.87 -1.98
C THR A 133 19.45 -3.67 -3.49
N SER A 134 19.56 -2.43 -3.97
CA SER A 134 19.80 -2.14 -5.39
C SER A 134 21.13 -2.75 -5.89
N TYR A 135 22.19 -2.65 -5.08
CA TYR A 135 23.48 -3.23 -5.44
C TYR A 135 23.42 -4.76 -5.52
N ILE A 136 22.76 -5.40 -4.56
CA ILE A 136 22.58 -6.86 -4.55
C ILE A 136 21.80 -7.34 -5.77
N LEU A 137 20.77 -6.58 -6.18
CA LEU A 137 19.89 -6.96 -7.28
C LEU A 137 20.54 -6.82 -8.64
N SER A 138 21.26 -5.72 -8.92
CA SER A 138 21.70 -5.44 -10.30
C SER A 138 23.14 -4.94 -10.48
N HIS A 139 23.92 -4.70 -9.42
CA HIS A 139 25.26 -4.12 -9.58
C HIS A 139 26.34 -5.20 -9.74
N GLY A 140 26.84 -5.36 -10.96
CA GLY A 140 27.86 -6.32 -11.34
C GLY A 140 27.29 -7.64 -11.87
N ALA A 141 28.13 -8.40 -12.58
CA ALA A 141 27.71 -9.61 -13.31
C ALA A 141 27.17 -10.75 -12.41
N SER A 142 27.60 -10.80 -11.14
CA SER A 142 27.15 -11.80 -10.18
C SER A 142 25.95 -11.36 -9.32
N SER A 143 25.33 -10.22 -9.63
CA SER A 143 24.11 -9.76 -8.94
C SER A 143 22.89 -10.61 -9.32
N ARG A 144 21.87 -10.66 -8.45
CA ARG A 144 20.77 -11.64 -8.58
C ARG A 144 20.04 -11.55 -9.91
N LEU A 145 19.58 -10.35 -10.28
CA LEU A 145 18.81 -10.13 -11.51
C LEU A 145 19.69 -10.32 -12.74
N VAL A 146 20.94 -9.87 -12.68
CA VAL A 146 21.87 -10.00 -13.80
C VAL A 146 22.19 -11.48 -14.06
N ARG A 147 22.61 -12.22 -13.04
CA ARG A 147 22.92 -13.65 -13.17
C ARG A 147 21.70 -14.46 -13.58
N ARG A 148 20.59 -14.33 -12.86
CA ARG A 148 19.41 -15.19 -13.10
C ARG A 148 18.61 -14.76 -14.32
N ILE A 149 18.21 -13.50 -14.39
CA ILE A 149 17.23 -13.04 -15.40
C ILE A 149 17.90 -12.80 -16.75
N ARG A 150 19.08 -12.17 -16.76
CA ARG A 150 19.82 -11.87 -18.00
C ARG A 150 20.65 -13.07 -18.47
N ASP A 151 21.46 -13.68 -17.60
CA ASP A 151 22.47 -14.65 -18.05
C ASP A 151 21.95 -16.10 -18.09
N GLU A 152 21.25 -16.56 -17.04
CA GLU A 152 20.71 -17.93 -16.95
C GLU A 152 19.42 -18.11 -17.77
N LEU A 153 18.40 -17.29 -17.51
CA LEU A 153 17.08 -17.37 -18.16
C LEU A 153 17.02 -16.65 -19.52
N LYS A 154 17.97 -15.73 -19.80
CA LYS A 154 18.06 -14.98 -21.08
C LYS A 154 16.76 -14.27 -21.45
N LEU A 155 16.08 -13.70 -20.45
CA LEU A 155 14.80 -13.02 -20.63
C LEU A 155 14.94 -11.55 -21.05
N VAL A 156 16.05 -10.93 -20.64
CA VAL A 156 16.33 -9.50 -20.85
C VAL A 156 17.72 -9.34 -21.45
N SER A 157 17.95 -8.27 -22.21
CA SER A 157 19.28 -7.86 -22.67
C SER A 157 19.97 -6.96 -21.63
N GLU A 158 19.19 -6.12 -20.96
CA GLU A 158 19.66 -5.19 -19.93
C GLU A 158 18.72 -5.25 -18.73
N ILE A 159 19.29 -5.13 -17.53
CA ILE A 159 18.51 -5.04 -16.29
C ILE A 159 19.28 -4.27 -15.23
N HIS A 160 18.64 -3.24 -14.69
CA HIS A 160 19.24 -2.33 -13.71
C HIS A 160 18.22 -1.95 -12.66
N THR A 161 18.70 -1.64 -11.46
CA THR A 161 17.88 -1.13 -10.37
C THR A 161 18.49 0.14 -9.81
N TRP A 162 17.65 1.01 -9.27
CA TRP A 162 18.10 2.18 -8.52
C TRP A 162 17.06 2.59 -7.50
N SER A 163 17.50 3.38 -6.52
CA SER A 163 16.69 3.93 -5.45
C SER A 163 16.83 5.45 -5.50
N ILE A 164 15.72 6.16 -5.68
CA ILE A 164 15.67 7.63 -5.62
C ILE A 164 15.04 8.03 -4.29
N THR A 165 15.79 8.80 -3.49
CA THR A 165 15.42 9.19 -2.12
C THR A 165 15.58 10.71 -1.95
N PRO A 166 14.64 11.51 -2.49
CA PRO A 166 14.77 12.95 -2.45
C PRO A 166 14.65 13.48 -1.02
N PRO A 167 15.23 14.65 -0.70
CA PRO A 167 15.15 15.22 0.65
C PRO A 167 13.78 15.84 0.97
N TYR A 168 12.97 16.15 -0.06
CA TYR A 168 11.72 16.91 0.07
C TYR A 168 10.45 16.05 0.19
N ASP A 169 10.45 14.79 -0.22
CA ASP A 169 9.33 13.84 -0.04
C ASP A 169 9.84 12.39 -0.20
N ALA A 170 8.97 11.41 0.04
CA ALA A 170 9.23 10.03 -0.30
C ALA A 170 9.55 9.88 -1.79
N GLY A 171 10.47 8.98 -2.12
CA GLY A 171 10.89 8.67 -3.48
C GLY A 171 10.38 7.32 -3.96
N TYR A 172 11.22 6.62 -4.73
CA TYR A 172 10.86 5.34 -5.33
C TYR A 172 12.08 4.45 -5.56
N PHE A 173 11.84 3.14 -5.56
CA PHE A 173 12.79 2.12 -6.02
C PHE A 173 12.32 1.63 -7.39
N ALA A 174 13.22 1.57 -8.36
CA ALA A 174 12.91 1.20 -9.72
C ALA A 174 13.73 0.01 -10.19
N VAL A 175 13.10 -0.82 -11.02
CA VAL A 175 13.75 -1.84 -11.85
C VAL A 175 13.45 -1.49 -13.31
N TYR A 176 14.50 -1.48 -14.13
CA TYR A 176 14.43 -1.24 -15.56
C TYR A 176 14.96 -2.47 -16.29
N ALA A 177 14.31 -2.83 -17.39
CA ALA A 177 14.78 -3.89 -18.26
C ALA A 177 14.49 -3.60 -19.74
N VAL A 178 15.37 -4.09 -20.61
CA VAL A 178 15.19 -4.10 -22.08
C VAL A 178 15.10 -5.55 -22.54
N LEU A 179 14.14 -5.87 -23.40
CA LEU A 179 13.85 -7.25 -23.76
C LEU A 179 13.11 -7.42 -25.09
N ASP A 180 13.13 -8.65 -25.61
CA ASP A 180 12.22 -9.06 -26.70
C ASP A 180 10.78 -8.96 -26.18
N PRO A 181 9.88 -8.24 -26.88
CA PRO A 181 8.49 -8.08 -26.46
C PRO A 181 7.75 -9.40 -26.19
N LYS A 182 8.09 -10.49 -26.89
CA LYS A 182 7.47 -11.81 -26.72
C LYS A 182 7.80 -12.43 -25.36
N LYS A 183 8.92 -12.04 -24.75
CA LYS A 183 9.37 -12.52 -23.43
C LYS A 183 8.82 -11.68 -22.28
N LEU A 184 8.05 -10.63 -22.56
CA LEU A 184 7.60 -9.68 -21.52
C LEU A 184 6.85 -10.34 -20.36
N PRO A 185 5.84 -11.22 -20.58
CA PRO A 185 5.12 -11.83 -19.46
C PRO A 185 6.03 -12.66 -18.55
N GLU A 186 6.91 -13.46 -19.16
CA GLU A 186 7.86 -14.33 -18.46
C GLU A 186 8.91 -13.51 -17.70
N ALA A 187 9.47 -12.46 -18.32
CA ALA A 187 10.42 -11.56 -17.69
C ALA A 187 9.79 -10.81 -16.51
N GLU A 188 8.57 -10.30 -16.66
CA GLU A 188 7.85 -9.59 -15.60
C GLU A 188 7.65 -10.49 -14.37
N GLN A 189 7.20 -11.73 -14.60
CA GLN A 189 7.04 -12.72 -13.53
C GLN A 189 8.37 -13.07 -12.85
N ALA A 190 9.41 -13.36 -13.62
CA ALA A 190 10.71 -13.76 -13.08
C ALA A 190 11.40 -12.64 -12.29
N ILE A 191 11.30 -11.38 -12.76
CA ILE A 191 11.81 -10.21 -12.04
C ILE A 191 11.08 -10.03 -10.70
N LEU A 192 9.75 -10.12 -10.70
CA LEU A 192 8.96 -9.96 -9.48
C LEU A 192 9.22 -11.09 -8.48
N GLN A 193 9.40 -12.33 -8.95
CA GLN A 193 9.79 -13.45 -8.09
C GLN A 193 11.10 -13.15 -7.33
N GLU A 194 12.13 -12.68 -8.02
CA GLU A 194 13.41 -12.32 -7.38
C GLU A 194 13.29 -11.13 -6.41
N ILE A 195 12.51 -10.11 -6.76
CA ILE A 195 12.28 -8.95 -5.88
C ILE A 195 11.54 -9.36 -4.61
N TYR A 196 10.50 -10.20 -4.73
CA TYR A 196 9.70 -10.60 -3.59
C TYR A 196 10.35 -11.72 -2.76
N ALA A 197 11.22 -12.54 -3.34
CA ALA A 197 12.03 -13.50 -2.59
C ALA A 197 12.85 -12.81 -1.48
N LEU A 198 13.27 -11.54 -1.66
CA LEU A 198 13.94 -10.76 -0.62
C LEU A 198 13.13 -10.57 0.67
N GLN A 199 11.82 -10.83 0.66
CA GLN A 199 10.96 -10.72 1.83
C GLN A 199 11.04 -11.94 2.75
N GLU A 200 11.41 -13.09 2.20
CA GLU A 200 11.46 -14.37 2.90
C GLU A 200 12.92 -14.84 3.03
N ASP A 201 13.64 -14.87 1.91
CA ASP A 201 15.02 -15.31 1.81
C ASP A 201 15.99 -14.25 2.33
N LEU A 202 16.77 -14.62 3.34
CA LEU A 202 17.85 -13.77 3.81
C LEU A 202 18.94 -13.72 2.74
N VAL A 203 19.26 -12.49 2.29
CA VAL A 203 20.48 -12.17 1.55
C VAL A 203 21.68 -12.85 2.21
N SER A 204 22.59 -13.44 1.43
CA SER A 204 23.79 -14.07 1.99
C SER A 204 24.76 -13.02 2.56
N GLU A 205 25.63 -13.43 3.50
CA GLU A 205 26.68 -12.54 4.01
C GLU A 205 27.64 -12.10 2.90
N GLU A 206 27.90 -12.97 1.92
CA GLU A 206 28.77 -12.67 0.77
C GLU A 206 28.14 -11.59 -0.13
N GLU A 207 26.86 -11.71 -0.47
CA GLU A 207 26.15 -10.70 -1.25
C GLU A 207 26.14 -9.34 -0.54
N LEU A 208 25.89 -9.34 0.77
CA LEU A 208 25.90 -8.12 1.59
C LEU A 208 27.30 -7.48 1.64
N ALA A 209 28.33 -8.28 1.92
CA ALA A 209 29.70 -7.81 1.98
C ALA A 209 30.16 -7.24 0.64
N LYS A 210 29.83 -7.93 -0.47
CA LYS A 210 30.12 -7.48 -1.83
C LYS A 210 29.47 -6.13 -2.13
N ALA A 211 28.17 -5.99 -1.88
CA ALA A 211 27.44 -4.76 -2.12
C ALA A 211 28.04 -3.58 -1.31
N LYS A 212 28.32 -3.79 -0.03
CA LYS A 212 28.97 -2.80 0.83
C LYS A 212 30.36 -2.38 0.34
N ALA A 213 31.15 -3.34 -0.16
CA ALA A 213 32.48 -3.06 -0.70
C ALA A 213 32.40 -2.26 -2.01
N GLN A 214 31.46 -2.62 -2.91
CA GLN A 214 31.23 -1.87 -4.15
C GLN A 214 30.83 -0.42 -3.87
N MET A 215 29.88 -0.20 -2.97
CA MET A 215 29.43 1.16 -2.59
C MET A 215 30.57 2.00 -1.97
N ALA A 216 31.40 1.38 -1.12
CA ALA A 216 32.55 2.08 -0.52
C ALA A 216 33.62 2.45 -1.56
N ALA A 217 33.91 1.55 -2.51
CA ALA A 217 34.86 1.79 -3.58
C ALA A 217 34.37 2.90 -4.54
N GLU A 218 33.07 2.92 -4.85
CA GLU A 218 32.49 3.91 -5.75
C GLU A 218 32.63 5.34 -5.21
N LEU A 219 32.38 5.58 -3.92
CA LEU A 219 32.62 6.90 -3.32
C LEU A 219 34.09 7.29 -3.40
N PHE A 220 35.01 6.34 -3.18
CA PHE A 220 36.44 6.61 -3.29
C PHE A 220 36.80 7.07 -4.70
N TYR A 221 36.42 6.31 -5.73
CA TYR A 221 36.67 6.66 -7.12
C TYR A 221 36.03 8.00 -7.51
N GLU A 222 34.82 8.26 -7.03
CA GLU A 222 34.13 9.53 -7.27
C GLU A 222 34.85 10.73 -6.66
N THR A 223 35.68 10.54 -5.62
CA THR A 223 36.37 11.62 -4.88
C THR A 223 37.88 11.69 -5.13
N GLU A 224 38.41 10.91 -6.07
CA GLU A 224 39.83 10.95 -6.47
C GLU A 224 40.23 12.27 -7.14
N THR A 225 39.29 12.92 -7.82
CA THR A 225 39.55 14.17 -8.55
C THR A 225 38.97 15.38 -7.83
N ALA A 226 39.58 16.55 -7.99
CA ALA A 226 39.05 17.80 -7.45
C ALA A 226 37.62 18.09 -7.93
N THR A 227 37.33 17.81 -9.21
CA THR A 227 35.96 17.91 -9.77
C THR A 227 34.99 16.95 -9.09
N GLY A 228 35.43 15.72 -8.84
CA GLY A 228 34.66 14.70 -8.14
C GLY A 228 34.32 15.10 -6.71
N GLN A 229 35.33 15.55 -5.95
CA GLN A 229 35.14 16.11 -4.60
C GLN A 229 34.18 17.30 -4.61
N ALA A 230 34.35 18.25 -5.55
CA ALA A 230 33.46 19.39 -5.66
C ALA A 230 32.00 18.98 -5.92
N ARG A 231 31.78 17.99 -6.79
CA ARG A 231 30.44 17.44 -7.07
C ARG A 231 29.81 16.79 -5.85
N VAL A 232 30.56 15.95 -5.12
CA VAL A 232 30.08 15.28 -3.90
C VAL A 232 29.72 16.32 -2.83
N LEU A 233 30.62 17.26 -2.53
CA LEU A 233 30.37 18.34 -1.56
C LEU A 233 29.14 19.18 -1.94
N THR A 234 28.98 19.50 -3.23
CA THR A 234 27.82 20.25 -3.73
C THR A 234 26.53 19.46 -3.52
N SER A 235 26.52 18.17 -3.89
CA SER A 235 25.36 17.29 -3.72
C SER A 235 24.98 17.11 -2.26
N ASP A 236 25.97 16.88 -1.40
CA ASP A 236 25.84 16.73 0.05
C ASP A 236 25.21 17.97 0.68
N MET A 237 25.72 19.16 0.36
CA MET A 237 25.18 20.42 0.85
C MET A 237 23.76 20.69 0.35
N LEU A 238 23.49 20.49 -0.95
CA LEU A 238 22.18 20.75 -1.53
C LEU A 238 21.11 19.79 -1.00
N SER A 239 21.46 18.54 -0.78
CA SER A 239 20.49 17.50 -0.42
C SER A 239 20.27 17.38 1.09
N SER A 240 21.34 17.53 1.87
CA SER A 240 21.32 17.19 3.31
C SER A 240 21.65 18.37 4.23
N HIS A 241 22.10 19.50 3.69
CA HIS A 241 22.68 20.62 4.44
C HIS A 241 23.90 20.24 5.29
N ASN A 242 24.55 19.12 4.98
CA ASN A 242 25.75 18.63 5.65
C ASN A 242 26.81 18.30 4.60
N PRO A 243 27.97 18.98 4.57
CA PRO A 243 28.99 18.78 3.54
C PRO A 243 29.72 17.43 3.66
N ASN A 244 29.51 16.69 4.75
CA ASN A 244 30.13 15.39 5.01
C ASN A 244 29.12 14.24 4.92
N PHE A 245 27.94 14.47 4.34
CA PHE A 245 26.86 13.49 4.31
C PHE A 245 27.28 12.17 3.65
N SER A 246 27.98 12.22 2.52
CA SER A 246 28.45 11.04 1.78
C SER A 246 29.40 10.17 2.62
N LYS A 247 30.21 10.77 3.49
CA LYS A 247 31.06 10.04 4.44
C LYS A 247 30.21 9.28 5.47
N PHE A 248 29.27 9.96 6.12
CA PHE A 248 28.35 9.33 7.07
C PHE A 248 27.46 8.28 6.39
N TYR A 249 27.10 8.50 5.13
CA TYR A 249 26.30 7.58 4.34
C TYR A 249 27.01 6.23 4.17
N VAL A 250 28.29 6.25 3.76
CA VAL A 250 29.08 5.01 3.66
C VAL A 250 29.27 4.35 5.02
N GLU A 251 29.57 5.11 6.07
CA GLU A 251 29.68 4.56 7.44
C GLU A 251 28.40 3.85 7.90
N ASN A 252 27.23 4.38 7.54
CA ASN A 252 25.94 3.77 7.88
C ASN A 252 25.59 2.58 6.98
N ILE A 253 25.96 2.59 5.71
CA ILE A 253 25.87 1.41 4.83
C ILE A 253 26.64 0.24 5.44
N GLN A 254 27.85 0.47 5.96
CA GLN A 254 28.65 -0.61 6.56
C GLN A 254 27.96 -1.26 7.76
N LYS A 255 27.05 -0.55 8.43
CA LYS A 255 26.29 -1.05 9.59
C LYS A 255 25.03 -1.83 9.22
N VAL A 256 24.57 -1.77 7.96
CA VAL A 256 23.35 -2.43 7.50
C VAL A 256 23.43 -3.94 7.72
N LYS A 257 22.38 -4.52 8.29
CA LYS A 257 22.25 -5.95 8.54
C LYS A 257 21.28 -6.60 7.56
N ARG A 258 21.46 -7.90 7.30
CA ARG A 258 20.55 -8.69 6.45
C ARG A 258 19.08 -8.62 6.88
N ALA A 259 18.82 -8.58 8.19
CA ALA A 259 17.48 -8.45 8.72
C ALA A 259 16.81 -7.11 8.36
N GLU A 260 17.59 -6.03 8.21
CA GLU A 260 17.09 -4.71 7.81
C GLU A 260 16.75 -4.66 6.33
N LEU A 261 17.50 -5.37 5.48
CA LEU A 261 17.17 -5.58 4.07
C LEU A 261 15.83 -6.30 3.92
N ARG A 262 15.66 -7.44 4.60
CA ARG A 262 14.41 -8.22 4.56
C ARG A 262 13.23 -7.39 5.06
N ARG A 263 13.39 -6.69 6.18
CA ARG A 263 12.34 -5.81 6.72
C ARG A 263 12.01 -4.66 5.74
N ALA A 264 13.00 -4.04 5.11
CA ALA A 264 12.76 -3.02 4.09
C ALA A 264 12.00 -3.61 2.89
N ALA A 265 12.41 -4.78 2.38
CA ALA A 265 11.70 -5.48 1.31
C ALA A 265 10.24 -5.76 1.67
N GLN A 266 9.96 -6.29 2.88
CA GLN A 266 8.60 -6.54 3.38
C GLN A 266 7.74 -5.26 3.47
N THR A 267 8.39 -4.14 3.77
CA THR A 267 7.71 -2.85 3.93
C THR A 267 7.37 -2.20 2.58
N TYR A 268 8.32 -2.21 1.64
CA TYR A 268 8.26 -1.39 0.44
C TYR A 268 7.93 -2.17 -0.84
N PHE A 269 8.38 -3.42 -0.96
CA PHE A 269 8.16 -4.25 -2.15
C PHE A 269 6.86 -5.02 -2.04
N ARG A 270 5.73 -4.31 -2.11
CA ARG A 270 4.39 -4.89 -2.01
C ARG A 270 3.66 -4.80 -3.34
N PRO A 271 2.85 -5.79 -3.73
CA PRO A 271 2.03 -5.69 -4.94
C PRO A 271 1.10 -4.46 -4.95
N GLY A 272 0.67 -4.01 -3.77
CA GLY A 272 -0.17 -2.81 -3.61
C GLY A 272 0.56 -1.47 -3.89
N SER A 273 1.90 -1.44 -3.86
CA SER A 273 2.73 -0.26 -4.14
C SER A 273 3.43 -0.32 -5.50
N LEU A 274 3.21 -1.39 -6.29
CA LEU A 274 3.86 -1.62 -7.58
C LEU A 274 3.21 -0.82 -8.70
N SER A 275 4.00 -0.06 -9.44
CA SER A 275 3.64 0.57 -10.71
C SER A 275 4.48 -0.02 -11.84
N ILE A 276 3.84 -0.53 -12.89
CA ILE A 276 4.49 -1.13 -14.06
C ILE A 276 4.23 -0.25 -15.27
N THR A 277 5.29 0.12 -15.97
CA THR A 277 5.23 0.88 -17.21
C THR A 277 6.00 0.16 -18.29
N VAL A 278 5.35 -0.05 -19.45
CA VAL A 278 5.94 -0.76 -20.59
C VAL A 278 5.91 0.14 -21.80
N LEU A 279 7.05 0.30 -22.46
CA LEU A 279 7.17 0.87 -23.80
C LEU A 279 7.40 -0.28 -24.78
N LYS A 280 6.54 -0.45 -25.80
CA LYS A 280 6.57 -1.58 -26.73
C LYS A 280 6.45 -1.15 -28.20
N PRO A 281 6.85 -2.01 -29.15
CA PRO A 281 6.64 -1.76 -30.58
C PRO A 281 5.17 -1.55 -30.94
N GLN A 282 4.90 -0.69 -31.92
CA GLN A 282 3.56 -0.44 -32.46
C GLN A 282 2.93 -1.71 -33.07
N GLY A 283 1.63 -1.89 -32.87
CA GLY A 283 0.86 -2.98 -33.48
C GLY A 283 1.13 -4.37 -32.90
N LEU A 284 1.92 -4.48 -31.83
CA LEU A 284 2.13 -5.74 -31.12
C LEU A 284 1.04 -5.97 -30.07
N ALA A 285 0.06 -6.82 -30.43
CA ALA A 285 -0.90 -7.35 -29.47
C ALA A 285 -0.19 -8.35 -28.54
N LEU A 286 0.16 -7.91 -27.34
CA LEU A 286 0.57 -8.81 -26.27
C LEU A 286 -0.70 -9.41 -25.67
N ALA A 287 -0.69 -10.72 -25.39
CA ALA A 287 -1.76 -11.34 -24.62
C ALA A 287 -1.88 -10.58 -23.30
N ALA A 288 -3.08 -10.07 -23.00
CA ALA A 288 -3.38 -9.38 -21.76
C ALA A 288 -3.41 -10.39 -20.60
N GLN A 289 -2.26 -10.92 -20.22
CA GLN A 289 -2.09 -11.53 -18.92
C GLN A 289 -1.69 -10.39 -17.99
N ALA A 290 -2.69 -9.82 -17.32
CA ALA A 290 -2.43 -9.01 -16.15
C ALA A 290 -1.53 -9.85 -15.24
N VAL A 291 -0.34 -9.36 -14.93
CA VAL A 291 0.51 -10.00 -13.95
C VAL A 291 -0.26 -9.99 -12.65
N ALA A 292 -0.81 -11.16 -12.34
CA ALA A 292 -1.36 -11.42 -11.03
C ALA A 292 -0.22 -11.17 -10.03
N PRO A 293 -0.49 -10.49 -8.91
CA PRO A 293 0.46 -10.47 -7.80
C PRO A 293 0.97 -11.89 -7.60
N PRO A 294 2.30 -12.11 -7.50
CA PRO A 294 2.80 -13.46 -7.25
C PRO A 294 2.08 -14.00 -6.01
N GLU A 295 1.68 -15.26 -6.12
CA GLU A 295 0.75 -15.98 -5.26
C GLU A 295 1.23 -16.16 -3.80
N GLU A 296 2.25 -15.42 -3.36
CA GLU A 296 3.16 -15.87 -2.30
C GLU A 296 3.54 -14.79 -1.27
N ILE A 297 2.60 -13.96 -0.80
CA ILE A 297 2.75 -13.26 0.51
C ILE A 297 1.50 -13.41 1.40
N SER A 298 0.62 -14.34 1.03
CA SER A 298 -0.38 -14.93 1.92
C SER A 298 -1.02 -16.07 1.13
N LYS A 299 -0.94 -17.32 1.60
CA LYS A 299 -1.68 -18.47 1.04
C LYS A 299 -3.21 -18.33 1.24
N VAL A 300 -3.74 -17.12 1.08
CA VAL A 300 -5.16 -16.80 1.12
C VAL A 300 -5.66 -16.85 -0.31
N LYS A 301 -6.32 -17.95 -0.66
CA LYS A 301 -7.05 -18.11 -1.91
C LYS A 301 -8.24 -17.15 -1.90
N ARG A 302 -8.35 -16.32 -2.93
CA ARG A 302 -9.43 -15.33 -3.06
C ARG A 302 -10.40 -15.77 -4.15
N ILE A 303 -11.69 -15.75 -3.84
CA ILE A 303 -12.75 -16.12 -4.77
C ILE A 303 -13.78 -14.98 -4.82
N LEU A 304 -14.30 -14.70 -6.00
CA LEU A 304 -15.44 -13.81 -6.20
C LEU A 304 -16.65 -14.67 -6.59
N LEU A 305 -17.70 -14.61 -5.78
CA LEU A 305 -18.96 -15.30 -6.07
C LEU A 305 -19.83 -14.49 -7.05
N PRO A 306 -20.73 -15.14 -7.80
CA PRO A 306 -21.81 -14.46 -8.50
C PRO A 306 -22.56 -13.53 -7.52
N GLY A 307 -22.74 -12.25 -7.87
CA GLY A 307 -23.28 -11.22 -6.99
C GLY A 307 -22.24 -10.30 -6.35
N GLY A 308 -20.97 -10.71 -6.24
CA GLY A 308 -19.86 -9.87 -5.80
C GLY A 308 -19.38 -10.10 -4.37
N THR A 309 -19.86 -11.15 -3.68
CA THR A 309 -19.28 -11.57 -2.39
C THR A 309 -17.84 -12.00 -2.59
N ARG A 310 -16.94 -11.41 -1.81
CA ARG A 310 -15.52 -11.76 -1.79
C ARG A 310 -15.29 -12.82 -0.72
N VAL A 311 -14.65 -13.92 -1.09
CA VAL A 311 -14.36 -15.03 -0.20
C VAL A 311 -12.84 -15.16 -0.06
N LEU A 312 -12.37 -15.30 1.17
CA LEU A 312 -10.97 -15.49 1.53
C LEU A 312 -10.84 -16.87 2.19
N LEU A 313 -10.12 -17.80 1.56
CA LEU A 313 -9.87 -19.13 2.11
C LEU A 313 -8.41 -19.27 2.47
N LYS A 314 -8.10 -19.76 3.67
CA LYS A 314 -6.72 -20.07 4.08
C LYS A 314 -6.68 -21.38 4.84
N ARG A 315 -5.84 -22.31 4.36
CA ARG A 315 -5.52 -23.51 5.12
C ARG A 315 -4.48 -23.18 6.19
N ILE A 316 -4.76 -23.60 7.42
CA ILE A 316 -3.86 -23.56 8.55
C ILE A 316 -3.79 -25.01 9.06
N PRO A 317 -2.71 -25.77 8.77
CA PRO A 317 -2.61 -27.15 9.22
C PRO A 317 -2.49 -27.24 10.75
N ASP A 318 -2.78 -28.42 11.29
CA ASP A 318 -2.57 -28.78 12.70
C ASP A 318 -3.46 -28.02 13.71
N ILE A 319 -4.52 -27.35 13.23
CA ILE A 319 -5.60 -26.82 14.09
C ILE A 319 -6.91 -27.56 13.81
N SER A 320 -7.57 -28.04 14.85
CA SER A 320 -8.82 -28.82 14.71
C SER A 320 -10.07 -27.94 14.49
N THR A 321 -9.90 -26.63 14.28
CA THR A 321 -11.01 -25.68 14.20
C THR A 321 -10.99 -24.91 12.90
N VAL A 322 -12.19 -24.53 12.45
CA VAL A 322 -12.42 -23.67 11.31
C VAL A 322 -13.18 -22.43 11.78
N SER A 323 -12.61 -21.27 11.52
CA SER A 323 -13.25 -19.98 11.75
C SER A 323 -13.84 -19.45 10.45
N ILE A 324 -15.13 -19.16 10.47
CA ILE A 324 -15.93 -18.66 9.35
C ILE A 324 -16.47 -17.30 9.77
N GLN A 325 -16.06 -16.23 9.10
CA GLN A 325 -16.48 -14.88 9.44
C GLN A 325 -17.05 -14.16 8.23
N ALA A 326 -18.22 -13.56 8.38
CA ALA A 326 -18.82 -12.70 7.37
C ALA A 326 -18.85 -11.26 7.87
N TYR A 327 -18.15 -10.37 7.16
CA TYR A 327 -18.10 -8.94 7.44
C TYR A 327 -18.85 -8.15 6.37
N PHE A 328 -19.52 -7.10 6.84
CA PHE A 328 -20.19 -6.10 6.02
C PHE A 328 -19.65 -4.72 6.36
N LEU A 329 -19.42 -3.84 5.38
CA LEU A 329 -19.22 -2.43 5.71
C LEU A 329 -20.51 -1.89 6.32
N GLY A 330 -20.39 -1.19 7.44
CA GLY A 330 -21.52 -0.77 8.24
C GLY A 330 -21.05 -0.23 9.58
N GLY A 331 -21.72 -0.60 10.66
CA GLY A 331 -21.39 -0.08 11.97
C GLY A 331 -21.71 1.40 12.12
N VAL A 332 -21.12 2.03 13.14
CA VAL A 332 -21.38 3.44 13.49
C VAL A 332 -21.19 4.40 12.31
N ARG A 333 -20.22 4.12 11.43
CA ARG A 333 -19.94 4.91 10.22
C ARG A 333 -21.16 5.08 9.31
N PHE A 334 -22.09 4.13 9.31
CA PHE A 334 -23.26 4.11 8.42
C PHE A 334 -24.59 4.36 9.14
N GLU A 335 -24.56 4.62 10.45
CA GLU A 335 -25.73 5.05 11.20
C GLU A 335 -26.00 6.53 10.94
N ARG A 336 -27.25 6.90 10.68
CA ARG A 336 -27.75 8.29 10.74
C ARG A 336 -27.86 8.77 12.19
N GLU A 337 -28.09 10.06 12.42
CA GLU A 337 -28.14 10.63 13.79
C GLU A 337 -29.20 9.95 14.66
N ASN A 338 -30.37 9.67 14.09
CA ASN A 338 -31.46 8.95 14.75
C ASN A 338 -31.31 7.41 14.72
N GLU A 339 -30.17 6.89 14.25
CA GLU A 339 -29.90 5.44 14.12
C GLU A 339 -28.77 4.98 15.06
N ALA A 340 -28.39 5.79 16.06
CA ALA A 340 -27.32 5.44 17.00
C ALA A 340 -27.59 4.09 17.71
N GLY A 341 -26.74 3.10 17.44
CA GLY A 341 -26.86 1.73 17.97
C GLY A 341 -27.66 0.75 17.10
N LEU A 342 -28.25 1.21 15.99
CA LEU A 342 -29.07 0.38 15.10
C LEU A 342 -28.27 -0.76 14.46
N SER A 343 -27.01 -0.50 14.09
CA SER A 343 -26.15 -1.51 13.45
C SER A 343 -25.86 -2.68 14.39
N ARG A 344 -25.60 -2.38 15.68
CA ARG A 344 -25.36 -3.39 16.72
C ARG A 344 -26.62 -4.19 17.00
N LEU A 345 -27.76 -3.52 17.15
CA LEU A 345 -29.03 -4.20 17.41
C LEU A 345 -29.41 -5.11 16.24
N THR A 346 -29.23 -4.62 15.00
CA THR A 346 -29.45 -5.41 13.78
C THR A 346 -28.55 -6.64 13.75
N ALA A 347 -27.24 -6.48 14.00
CA ALA A 347 -26.29 -7.59 14.00
C ALA A 347 -26.67 -8.67 15.02
N GLN A 348 -27.05 -8.29 16.25
CA GLN A 348 -27.50 -9.26 17.27
C GLN A 348 -28.76 -10.01 16.85
N MET A 349 -29.68 -9.33 16.15
CA MET A 349 -30.94 -9.91 15.69
C MET A 349 -30.77 -10.91 14.54
N LEU A 350 -29.64 -10.91 13.82
CA LEU A 350 -29.34 -11.93 12.80
C LEU A 350 -29.23 -13.35 13.37
N LEU A 351 -28.96 -13.47 14.68
CA LEU A 351 -28.89 -14.75 15.39
C LEU A 351 -30.20 -15.12 16.09
N LYS A 352 -31.28 -14.32 15.92
CA LYS A 352 -32.53 -14.49 16.67
C LYS A 352 -33.62 -15.24 15.92
N GLY A 353 -33.37 -15.63 14.68
CA GLY A 353 -34.25 -16.49 13.93
C GLY A 353 -34.07 -16.31 12.43
N THR A 354 -34.16 -17.42 11.72
CA THR A 354 -34.20 -17.50 10.27
C THR A 354 -35.53 -18.10 9.81
N LYS A 355 -35.68 -18.28 8.50
CA LYS A 355 -36.81 -19.06 7.95
C LYS A 355 -36.78 -20.54 8.34
N LYS A 356 -35.60 -21.09 8.68
CA LYS A 356 -35.40 -22.52 8.98
C LYS A 356 -35.25 -22.82 10.47
N ARG A 357 -34.73 -21.88 11.26
CA ARG A 357 -34.29 -22.12 12.64
C ARG A 357 -34.67 -20.95 13.55
N SER A 358 -35.14 -21.27 14.75
CA SER A 358 -35.28 -20.33 15.87
C SER A 358 -33.92 -19.95 16.47
N ALA A 359 -33.88 -18.92 17.32
CA ALA A 359 -32.66 -18.51 18.02
C ALA A 359 -32.00 -19.67 18.79
N VAL A 360 -32.81 -20.52 19.43
CA VAL A 360 -32.33 -21.64 20.25
C VAL A 360 -31.81 -22.76 19.36
N GLU A 361 -32.49 -23.07 18.26
CA GLU A 361 -32.03 -24.10 17.30
C GLU A 361 -30.73 -23.70 16.60
N ILE A 362 -30.53 -22.40 16.30
CA ILE A 362 -29.27 -21.89 15.75
C ILE A 362 -28.10 -22.16 16.72
N ALA A 363 -28.28 -21.81 18.00
CA ALA A 363 -27.25 -22.02 19.02
C ALA A 363 -26.99 -23.51 19.27
N GLN A 364 -28.05 -24.30 19.52
CA GLN A 364 -27.95 -25.73 19.82
C GLN A 364 -27.32 -26.52 18.68
N ALA A 365 -27.60 -26.19 17.42
CA ALA A 365 -27.02 -26.89 16.28
C ALA A 365 -25.48 -26.81 16.23
N LEU A 366 -24.90 -25.72 16.72
CA LEU A 366 -23.45 -25.53 16.79
C LEU A 366 -22.87 -26.01 18.13
N GLU A 367 -23.51 -25.66 19.25
CA GLU A 367 -23.05 -26.03 20.60
C GLU A 367 -22.98 -27.54 20.81
N ALA A 368 -23.94 -28.30 20.25
CA ALA A 368 -23.96 -29.76 20.32
C ALA A 368 -22.73 -30.42 19.65
N ARG A 369 -21.97 -29.66 18.86
CA ARG A 369 -20.79 -30.08 18.12
C ARG A 369 -19.53 -29.29 18.53
N GLY A 370 -19.58 -28.63 19.69
CA GLY A 370 -18.47 -27.83 20.21
C GLY A 370 -18.22 -26.53 19.43
N GLY A 371 -19.16 -26.10 18.61
CA GLY A 371 -19.10 -24.85 17.86
C GLY A 371 -19.75 -23.67 18.59
N GLU A 372 -19.44 -22.46 18.13
CA GLU A 372 -20.02 -21.21 18.62
C GLU A 372 -20.39 -20.29 17.46
N ILE A 373 -21.40 -19.44 17.69
CA ILE A 373 -21.78 -18.36 16.78
C ILE A 373 -21.94 -17.05 17.56
N SER A 374 -21.42 -15.97 16.99
CA SER A 374 -21.53 -14.63 17.54
C SER A 374 -21.77 -13.61 16.44
N ALA A 375 -22.38 -12.49 16.81
CA ALA A 375 -22.59 -11.36 15.93
C ALA A 375 -22.37 -10.06 16.69
N SER A 376 -21.72 -9.10 16.04
CA SER A 376 -21.42 -7.81 16.66
C SER A 376 -21.29 -6.71 15.60
N SER A 377 -21.23 -5.47 16.07
CA SER A 377 -21.02 -4.28 15.28
C SER A 377 -19.95 -3.41 15.92
N GLY A 378 -19.09 -2.82 15.11
CA GLY A 378 -18.05 -1.87 15.50
C GLY A 378 -18.21 -0.53 14.79
N ASN A 379 -17.12 0.21 14.67
CA ASN A 379 -17.17 1.54 14.05
C ASN A 379 -17.37 1.51 12.53
N ASN A 380 -16.86 0.48 11.86
CA ASN A 380 -16.76 0.41 10.39
C ASN A 380 -17.45 -0.79 9.76
N THR A 381 -17.78 -1.78 10.57
CA THR A 381 -18.30 -3.05 10.11
C THR A 381 -19.24 -3.62 11.16
N PHE A 382 -20.13 -4.48 10.69
CA PHE A 382 -20.78 -5.49 11.52
C PHE A 382 -20.50 -6.86 10.92
N TYR A 383 -20.58 -7.90 11.74
CA TYR A 383 -20.16 -9.23 11.35
C TYR A 383 -20.90 -10.34 12.08
N LEU A 384 -20.86 -11.52 11.48
CA LEU A 384 -21.13 -12.80 12.12
C LEU A 384 -19.85 -13.62 12.11
N SER A 385 -19.59 -14.34 13.20
CA SER A 385 -18.46 -15.25 13.33
C SER A 385 -18.98 -16.60 13.83
N VAL A 386 -18.67 -17.65 13.08
CA VAL A 386 -18.87 -19.04 13.47
C VAL A 386 -17.50 -19.69 13.66
N ARG A 387 -17.36 -20.50 14.71
CA ARG A 387 -16.21 -21.38 14.91
C ARG A 387 -16.73 -22.78 15.14
N VAL A 388 -16.20 -23.74 14.39
CA VAL A 388 -16.59 -25.16 14.43
C VAL A 388 -15.36 -26.05 14.33
N LEU A 389 -15.51 -27.35 14.58
CA LEU A 389 -14.51 -28.35 14.23
C LEU A 389 -14.45 -28.55 12.70
N GLU A 390 -13.34 -29.08 12.20
CA GLU A 390 -13.13 -29.35 10.76
C GLU A 390 -14.27 -30.15 10.13
N GLU A 391 -14.70 -31.22 10.80
CA GLU A 391 -15.76 -32.11 10.31
C GLU A 391 -17.13 -31.42 10.16
N ASP A 392 -17.39 -30.38 10.95
CA ASP A 392 -18.63 -29.62 10.98
C ASP A 392 -18.56 -28.32 10.15
N PHE A 393 -17.47 -28.10 9.42
CA PHE A 393 -17.31 -26.94 8.54
C PHE A 393 -18.53 -26.70 7.62
N PRO A 394 -19.08 -27.71 6.90
CA PRO A 394 -20.24 -27.50 6.03
C PRO A 394 -21.47 -26.97 6.80
N LEU A 395 -21.72 -27.48 8.01
CA LEU A 395 -22.80 -27.03 8.87
C LEU A 395 -22.58 -25.58 9.33
N GLY A 396 -21.34 -25.23 9.68
CA GLY A 396 -20.98 -23.87 10.07
C GLY A 396 -21.25 -22.84 8.96
N VAL A 397 -20.89 -23.17 7.71
CA VAL A 397 -21.17 -22.32 6.54
C VAL A 397 -22.67 -22.22 6.28
N GLU A 398 -23.40 -23.34 6.37
CA GLU A 398 -24.85 -23.38 6.15
C GLU A 398 -25.60 -22.48 7.15
N ILE A 399 -25.30 -22.59 8.46
CA ILE A 399 -25.96 -21.81 9.50
C ILE A 399 -25.63 -20.33 9.34
N LEU A 400 -24.35 -19.98 9.13
CA LEU A 400 -23.95 -18.60 8.90
C LEU A 400 -24.65 -18.00 7.67
N ALA A 401 -24.71 -18.75 6.57
CA ALA A 401 -25.40 -18.31 5.36
C ALA A 401 -26.90 -18.15 5.56
N ASP A 402 -27.55 -19.03 6.35
CA ASP A 402 -28.98 -18.90 6.64
C ASP A 402 -29.28 -17.67 7.50
N CYS A 403 -28.43 -17.36 8.50
CA CYS A 403 -28.51 -16.13 9.28
C CYS A 403 -28.33 -14.86 8.42
N ILE A 404 -27.50 -14.94 7.38
CA ILE A 404 -27.24 -13.82 6.46
C ILE A 404 -28.30 -13.70 5.38
N LYS A 405 -28.84 -14.79 4.83
CA LYS A 405 -29.77 -14.77 3.69
C LYS A 405 -31.23 -14.67 4.13
N ASN A 406 -31.56 -15.29 5.24
CA ASN A 406 -32.94 -15.55 5.65
C ASN A 406 -33.32 -15.09 7.07
N PRO A 407 -32.79 -13.98 7.64
CA PRO A 407 -33.22 -13.53 8.96
C PRO A 407 -34.69 -13.11 8.94
N THR A 408 -35.42 -13.41 10.02
CA THR A 408 -36.87 -13.09 10.16
C THR A 408 -37.15 -11.92 11.10
N PHE A 409 -36.17 -11.52 11.90
CA PHE A 409 -36.26 -10.46 12.93
C PHE A 409 -37.51 -10.62 13.81
N PRO A 410 -37.63 -11.67 14.63
CA PRO A 410 -38.83 -11.89 15.44
C PRO A 410 -39.08 -10.75 16.43
N GLN A 411 -40.32 -10.27 16.53
CA GLN A 411 -40.66 -9.13 17.40
C GLN A 411 -40.36 -9.42 18.87
N GLU A 412 -40.72 -10.61 19.36
CA GLU A 412 -40.48 -10.99 20.77
C GLU A 412 -38.99 -11.02 21.13
N GLU A 413 -38.13 -11.44 20.19
CA GLU A 413 -36.69 -11.43 20.40
C GLU A 413 -36.13 -10.00 20.37
N LEU A 414 -36.68 -9.13 19.52
CA LEU A 414 -36.29 -7.71 19.49
C LEU A 414 -36.53 -7.06 20.86
N GLU A 415 -37.69 -7.31 21.49
CA GLU A 415 -37.98 -6.78 22.83
C GLU A 415 -36.94 -7.22 23.87
N LYS A 416 -36.59 -8.51 23.88
CA LYS A 416 -35.57 -9.07 24.80
C LYS A 416 -34.20 -8.46 24.56
N VAL A 417 -33.78 -8.35 23.30
CA VAL A 417 -32.46 -7.80 22.93
C VAL A 417 -32.40 -6.30 23.23
N ARG A 418 -33.50 -5.56 22.99
CA ARG A 418 -33.61 -4.15 23.35
C ARG A 418 -33.47 -3.96 24.85
N GLN A 419 -34.21 -4.71 25.66
CA GLN A 419 -34.15 -4.61 27.12
C GLN A 419 -32.74 -4.88 27.66
N ARG A 420 -32.07 -5.93 27.16
CA ARG A 420 -30.68 -6.23 27.52
C ARG A 420 -29.71 -5.09 27.14
N THR A 421 -29.93 -4.47 25.99
CA THR A 421 -29.12 -3.34 25.53
C THR A 421 -29.33 -2.12 26.42
N LEU A 422 -30.58 -1.81 26.81
CA LEU A 422 -30.90 -0.73 27.74
C LEU A 422 -30.26 -0.96 29.13
N THR A 423 -30.28 -2.20 29.65
CA THR A 423 -29.57 -2.54 30.89
C THR A 423 -28.06 -2.35 30.75
N THR A 424 -27.49 -2.69 29.59
CA THR A 424 -26.05 -2.48 29.33
C THR A 424 -25.70 -0.99 29.29
N LEU A 425 -26.54 -0.17 28.64
CA LEU A 425 -26.40 1.29 28.61
C LEU A 425 -26.53 1.91 30.01
N ALA A 426 -27.44 1.38 30.85
CA ALA A 426 -27.57 1.81 32.24
C ALA A 426 -26.29 1.52 33.03
N ALA A 427 -25.76 0.29 32.96
CA ALA A 427 -24.51 -0.07 33.62
C ALA A 427 -23.29 0.74 33.11
N GLN A 428 -23.30 1.13 31.84
CA GLN A 428 -22.26 2.00 31.26
C GLN A 428 -22.23 3.40 31.90
N LYS A 429 -23.32 3.87 32.52
CA LYS A 429 -23.36 5.15 33.24
C LYS A 429 -22.52 5.13 34.53
N ASP A 430 -22.35 3.95 35.13
CA ASP A 430 -21.57 3.76 36.35
C ASP A 430 -20.07 3.53 36.07
N ASP A 431 -19.70 3.27 34.81
CA ASP A 431 -18.32 3.07 34.38
C ASP A 431 -17.66 4.41 34.00
N VAL A 432 -16.74 4.86 34.86
CA VAL A 432 -15.99 6.12 34.70
C VAL A 432 -15.20 6.16 33.38
N PHE A 433 -14.60 5.05 32.97
CA PHE A 433 -13.82 5.00 31.73
C PHE A 433 -14.73 5.08 30.50
N ALA A 434 -15.86 4.36 30.52
CA ALA A 434 -16.84 4.41 29.45
C ALA A 434 -17.46 5.81 29.30
N GLN A 435 -17.76 6.49 30.41
CA GLN A 435 -18.22 7.88 30.40
C GLN A 435 -17.16 8.84 29.86
N GLY A 436 -15.89 8.68 30.26
CA GLY A 436 -14.77 9.46 29.73
C GLY A 436 -14.62 9.31 28.22
N LEU A 437 -14.69 8.07 27.71
CA LEU A 437 -14.60 7.80 26.26
C LEU A 437 -15.80 8.36 25.50
N ARG A 438 -17.02 8.26 26.06
CA ARG A 438 -18.23 8.85 25.48
C ARG A 438 -18.12 10.38 25.39
N PHE A 439 -17.69 11.04 26.46
CA PHE A 439 -17.46 12.48 26.48
C PHE A 439 -16.38 12.89 25.46
N PHE A 440 -15.25 12.15 25.42
CA PHE A 440 -14.21 12.37 24.42
C PHE A 440 -14.75 12.29 23.00
N ARG A 441 -15.50 11.23 22.65
CA ARG A 441 -16.07 11.05 21.31
C ARG A 441 -16.97 12.21 20.91
N GLN A 442 -17.86 12.64 21.81
CA GLN A 442 -18.81 13.73 21.55
C GLN A 442 -18.13 15.08 21.34
N ASN A 443 -16.99 15.33 22.00
CA ASN A 443 -16.29 16.61 21.92
C ASN A 443 -15.19 16.63 20.83
N PHE A 444 -14.53 15.50 20.61
CA PHE A 444 -13.45 15.38 19.62
C PHE A 444 -14.00 15.31 18.19
N PHE A 445 -15.08 14.56 17.97
CA PHE A 445 -15.71 14.41 16.66
C PHE A 445 -16.89 15.37 16.50
N LYS A 446 -16.69 16.48 15.77
CA LYS A 446 -17.76 17.46 15.52
C LYS A 446 -18.83 16.94 14.55
N GLU A 447 -18.39 16.43 13.40
CA GLU A 447 -19.30 15.98 12.31
C GLU A 447 -19.23 14.48 12.04
N SER A 448 -18.12 13.81 12.42
CA SER A 448 -17.93 12.39 12.15
C SER A 448 -18.93 11.52 12.90
N PRO A 449 -19.49 10.46 12.28
CA PRO A 449 -20.36 9.49 12.95
C PRO A 449 -19.73 8.86 14.19
N TYR A 450 -18.39 8.83 14.28
CA TYR A 450 -17.65 8.28 15.44
C TYR A 450 -17.87 9.04 16.76
N LYS A 451 -18.56 10.19 16.72
CA LYS A 451 -19.09 10.86 17.92
C LYS A 451 -20.13 10.02 18.66
N LYS A 452 -20.80 9.09 17.96
CA LYS A 452 -21.83 8.21 18.52
C LYS A 452 -21.19 7.09 19.33
N ASP A 453 -21.90 6.67 20.36
CA ASP A 453 -21.57 5.46 21.09
C ASP A 453 -21.98 4.23 20.24
N PRO A 454 -21.10 3.25 20.01
CA PRO A 454 -21.47 1.99 19.34
C PRO A 454 -22.59 1.19 20.03
N LEU A 455 -22.84 1.41 21.32
CA LEU A 455 -24.01 0.84 22.02
C LEU A 455 -25.32 1.56 21.68
N GLY A 456 -25.24 2.75 21.09
CA GLY A 456 -26.36 3.66 20.89
C GLY A 456 -26.61 4.58 22.08
N ILE A 457 -27.76 5.24 22.08
CA ILE A 457 -28.26 6.00 23.23
C ILE A 457 -29.63 5.47 23.63
N GLU A 458 -29.99 5.69 24.89
CA GLU A 458 -31.23 5.16 25.48
C GLU A 458 -32.47 5.50 24.64
N GLU A 459 -32.57 6.74 24.18
CA GLU A 459 -33.69 7.24 23.36
C GLU A 459 -33.83 6.52 22.01
N THR A 460 -32.72 6.34 21.27
CA THR A 460 -32.76 5.66 19.96
C THR A 460 -32.98 4.17 20.12
N VAL A 461 -32.29 3.53 21.07
CA VAL A 461 -32.44 2.10 21.33
C VAL A 461 -33.87 1.76 21.77
N ALA A 462 -34.47 2.60 22.62
CA ALA A 462 -35.85 2.43 23.06
C ALA A 462 -36.87 2.53 21.90
N SER A 463 -36.59 3.34 20.87
CA SER A 463 -37.53 3.63 19.78
C SER A 463 -37.39 2.72 18.56
N PHE A 464 -36.32 1.93 18.43
CA PHE A 464 -36.13 1.08 17.25
C PHE A 464 -37.24 0.04 17.08
N THR A 465 -37.82 0.03 15.89
CA THR A 465 -38.83 -0.92 15.44
C THR A 465 -38.20 -2.05 14.64
N ARG A 466 -38.93 -3.15 14.48
CA ARG A 466 -38.54 -4.24 13.57
C ARG A 466 -38.28 -3.75 12.13
N GLN A 467 -39.05 -2.77 11.67
CA GLN A 467 -38.90 -2.23 10.32
C GLN A 467 -37.59 -1.45 10.15
N ASP A 468 -37.09 -0.79 11.20
CA ASP A 468 -35.80 -0.09 11.17
C ASP A 468 -34.64 -1.07 10.97
N LEU A 469 -34.67 -2.20 11.68
CA LEU A 469 -33.67 -3.26 11.55
C LEU A 469 -33.68 -3.88 10.16
N ILE A 470 -34.87 -4.18 9.62
CA ILE A 470 -35.02 -4.70 8.25
C ILE A 470 -34.49 -3.69 7.23
N SER A 471 -34.80 -2.41 7.41
CA SER A 471 -34.36 -1.34 6.50
C SER A 471 -32.84 -1.11 6.56
N PHE A 472 -32.23 -1.24 7.74
CA PHE A 472 -30.78 -1.22 7.89
C PHE A 472 -30.14 -2.44 7.22
N TYR A 473 -30.67 -3.62 7.51
CA TYR A 473 -30.21 -4.88 6.95
C TYR A 473 -30.22 -4.87 5.41
N SER A 474 -31.32 -4.45 4.77
CA SER A 474 -31.43 -4.37 3.31
C SER A 474 -30.46 -3.37 2.68
N ARG A 475 -30.16 -2.25 3.36
CA ARG A 475 -29.19 -1.27 2.85
C ARG A 475 -27.76 -1.81 2.78
N TYR A 476 -27.35 -2.65 3.73
CA TYR A 476 -25.94 -2.97 3.93
C TYR A 476 -25.60 -4.46 3.79
N THR A 477 -26.59 -5.34 3.81
CA THR A 477 -26.38 -6.80 3.71
C THR A 477 -26.65 -7.25 2.28
N HIS A 478 -25.70 -6.96 1.40
CA HIS A 478 -25.74 -7.40 0.01
C HIS A 478 -24.37 -7.94 -0.43
N PRO A 479 -24.31 -8.77 -1.50
CA PRO A 479 -23.13 -9.55 -1.84
C PRO A 479 -21.89 -8.69 -2.08
N ALA A 480 -22.01 -7.61 -2.86
CA ALA A 480 -20.92 -6.67 -3.12
C ALA A 480 -20.37 -5.95 -1.86
N ASN A 481 -21.14 -5.87 -0.77
CA ASN A 481 -20.68 -5.35 0.51
C ASN A 481 -20.23 -6.44 1.49
N THR A 482 -20.16 -7.69 1.04
CA THR A 482 -19.85 -8.84 1.90
C THR A 482 -18.43 -9.34 1.65
N VAL A 483 -17.73 -9.66 2.73
CA VAL A 483 -16.49 -10.45 2.72
C VAL A 483 -16.65 -11.63 3.65
N VAL A 484 -16.45 -12.84 3.15
CA VAL A 484 -16.44 -14.07 3.94
C VAL A 484 -15.01 -14.59 4.06
N ALA A 485 -14.50 -14.76 5.27
CA ALA A 485 -13.19 -15.33 5.54
C ALA A 485 -13.34 -16.71 6.21
N ILE A 486 -12.66 -17.73 5.67
CA ILE A 486 -12.72 -19.11 6.15
C ILE A 486 -11.30 -19.64 6.33
N PHE A 487 -10.89 -19.75 7.59
CA PHE A 487 -9.52 -20.06 7.98
C PHE A 487 -9.54 -21.25 8.95
N GLY A 488 -8.77 -22.30 8.66
CA GLY A 488 -8.79 -23.55 9.42
C GLY A 488 -7.97 -24.63 8.73
N ASP A 489 -7.86 -25.82 9.32
CA ASP A 489 -7.38 -26.99 8.58
C ASP A 489 -8.52 -27.48 7.68
N ILE A 490 -8.61 -26.91 6.48
CA ILE A 490 -9.64 -27.21 5.49
C ILE A 490 -9.03 -27.54 4.15
N ASP A 491 -9.66 -28.46 3.43
CA ASP A 491 -9.42 -28.61 2.01
C ASP A 491 -9.98 -27.40 1.26
N LEU A 492 -9.11 -26.69 0.54
CA LEU A 492 -9.45 -25.44 -0.13
C LEU A 492 -10.40 -25.64 -1.32
N SER A 493 -10.41 -26.81 -1.95
CA SER A 493 -11.29 -27.11 -3.09
C SER A 493 -12.69 -27.41 -2.59
N ARG A 494 -12.82 -28.26 -1.57
CA ARG A 494 -14.09 -28.55 -0.89
C ARG A 494 -14.70 -27.31 -0.25
N ALA A 495 -13.89 -26.45 0.36
CA ALA A 495 -14.35 -25.19 0.93
C ALA A 495 -14.87 -24.23 -0.14
N GLU A 496 -14.21 -24.16 -1.30
CA GLU A 496 -14.70 -23.36 -2.42
C GLU A 496 -16.03 -23.87 -2.96
N GLU A 497 -16.17 -25.18 -3.18
CA GLU A 497 -17.43 -25.78 -3.65
C GLU A 497 -18.58 -25.50 -2.68
N ALA A 498 -18.39 -25.77 -1.39
CA ALA A 498 -19.42 -25.54 -0.38
C ALA A 498 -19.86 -24.06 -0.33
N VAL A 499 -18.91 -23.13 -0.42
CA VAL A 499 -19.23 -21.70 -0.42
C VAL A 499 -19.95 -21.29 -1.70
N ARG A 500 -19.54 -21.80 -2.86
CA ARG A 500 -20.23 -21.52 -4.14
C ARG A 500 -21.66 -22.06 -4.14
N GLU A 501 -21.87 -23.25 -3.60
CA GLU A 501 -23.20 -23.85 -3.49
C GLU A 501 -24.11 -23.06 -2.54
N ILE A 502 -23.60 -22.69 -1.35
CA ILE A 502 -24.42 -22.11 -0.29
C ILE A 502 -24.63 -20.60 -0.44
N LEU A 503 -23.60 -19.87 -0.90
CA LEU A 503 -23.58 -18.41 -0.99
C LEU A 503 -23.58 -17.88 -2.43
N GLY A 504 -23.45 -18.73 -3.45
CA GLY A 504 -23.36 -18.28 -4.85
C GLY A 504 -24.64 -17.67 -5.41
N ASP A 505 -25.79 -18.01 -4.81
CA ASP A 505 -27.12 -17.44 -5.09
C ASP A 505 -27.47 -16.28 -4.16
N PHE A 506 -26.55 -15.84 -3.30
CA PHE A 506 -26.81 -14.70 -2.44
C PHE A 506 -27.03 -13.47 -3.33
N ALA A 507 -28.29 -13.04 -3.40
CA ALA A 507 -28.72 -11.75 -3.92
C ALA A 507 -29.19 -10.95 -2.70
N GLY A 508 -28.63 -9.77 -2.47
CA GLY A 508 -29.09 -8.89 -1.39
C GLY A 508 -30.59 -8.63 -1.50
N LYS A 509 -31.26 -8.39 -0.38
CA LYS A 509 -32.72 -8.14 -0.36
C LYS A 509 -33.07 -6.67 -0.38
#